data_AF-A0A6G7J7Z7-F1
#
_entry.id   AF-A0A6G7J7Z7-F1
#
_cell.length_a   1.000
_cell.length_b   1.000
_cell.length_c   1.000
_cell.angle_alpha   90.00
_cell.angle_beta   90.00
_cell.angle_gamma   90.00
#
_symmetry.space_group_name_H-M   'P 1'
#
loop_
_entity.id
_entity.type
_entity.pdbx_description
1 polymer ?
#
loop_
_entity_poly.entity_id
_entity_poly.type
_entity_poly.pdbx_seq_one_letter_code
_entity_poly.pdbx_strand_id
1 'polypeptide(L)'
;MKKYEVYRNIRKQAMIMGLPISLFALLMVSVIGSLLVIIFSFSLGVIVALLLFNVLLYGALAQWVKNPQLLSLQKVFPKIISNKKLSPLSYE
;
A
#
# COMPACT_ATOMS: atom_id res chain seq x y z
N MET A 1 25.60 11.75 21.85
CA MET A 1 24.12 11.76 21.73
C MET A 1 23.69 10.66 20.77
N LYS A 2 22.82 9.73 21.19
CA LYS A 2 22.32 8.65 20.32
C LYS A 2 21.48 9.29 19.19
N LYS A 3 21.88 9.09 17.94
CA LYS A 3 21.11 9.53 16.77
C LYS A 3 19.93 8.57 16.62
N TYR A 4 18.76 8.97 17.11
CA TYR A 4 17.52 8.30 16.77
C TYR A 4 17.23 8.63 15.30
N GLU A 5 17.35 7.65 14.40
CA GLU A 5 16.81 7.84 13.04
C GLU A 5 15.34 8.17 13.21
N VAL A 6 14.97 9.39 12.79
CA VAL A 6 13.58 9.85 12.89
C VAL A 6 12.69 8.76 12.34
N TYR A 7 11.73 8.37 13.18
CA TYR A 7 10.57 7.49 12.99
C TYR A 7 9.76 7.90 11.73
N ARG A 8 10.41 7.93 10.57
CA ARG A 8 9.93 8.56 9.33
C ARG A 8 9.19 7.54 8.48
N ASN A 9 9.49 6.26 8.64
CA ASN A 9 8.82 5.20 7.89
C ASN A 9 7.33 5.08 8.28
N ILE A 10 6.96 5.51 9.48
CA ILE A 10 5.62 5.30 10.04
C ILE A 10 4.67 6.41 9.58
N ARG A 11 5.20 7.58 9.21
CA ARG A 11 4.47 8.63 8.48
C ARG A 11 4.52 8.49 6.96
N LYS A 12 5.40 7.66 6.40
CA LYS A 12 5.61 7.62 4.94
C LYS A 12 4.54 6.87 4.17
N GLN A 13 3.85 5.93 4.81
CA GLN A 13 2.84 5.15 4.14
C GLN A 13 1.76 4.81 5.14
N ALA A 14 0.61 5.44 5.01
CA ALA A 14 -0.56 5.06 5.79
C ALA A 14 -1.03 3.68 5.28
N MET A 15 -0.99 2.71 6.20
CA MET A 15 -1.41 1.34 5.96
C MET A 15 -2.68 1.06 6.77
N ILE A 16 -3.68 0.46 6.13
CA ILE A 16 -4.93 0.04 6.75
C ILE A 16 -5.04 -1.47 6.53
N MET A 17 -5.16 -2.25 7.60
CA MET A 17 -5.22 -3.74 7.56
C MET A 17 -4.09 -4.38 6.72
N GLY A 18 -2.88 -3.82 6.78
CA GLY A 18 -1.71 -4.32 6.04
C GLY A 18 -1.66 -3.93 4.56
N LEU A 19 -2.63 -3.16 4.04
CA LEU A 19 -2.62 -2.61 2.68
C LEU A 19 -2.32 -1.11 2.72
N PRO A 20 -1.61 -0.54 1.72
CA PRO A 20 -1.55 0.91 1.52
C PRO A 20 -2.95 1.47 1.22
N ILE A 21 -3.18 2.74 1.57
CA ILE A 21 -4.46 3.44 1.35
C ILE A 21 -5.03 3.25 -0.07
N SER A 22 -4.20 3.27 -1.11
CA SER A 22 -4.64 3.10 -2.50
C SER A 22 -5.23 1.71 -2.77
N LEU A 23 -4.55 0.65 -2.35
CA LEU A 23 -5.03 -0.72 -2.52
C LEU A 23 -6.22 -1.00 -1.60
N PHE A 24 -6.26 -0.40 -0.41
CA PHE A 24 -7.42 -0.43 0.46
C PHE A 24 -8.64 0.22 -0.20
N ALA A 25 -8.47 1.39 -0.85
CA ALA A 25 -9.55 2.04 -1.58
C ALA A 25 -10.08 1.16 -2.73
N LEU A 26 -9.20 0.48 -3.46
CA LEU A 26 -9.60 -0.48 -4.50
C LEU A 26 -10.45 -1.62 -3.94
N LEU A 27 -10.05 -2.19 -2.79
CA LEU A 27 -10.85 -3.19 -2.09
C LEU A 27 -12.23 -2.65 -1.70
N MET A 28 -12.30 -1.42 -1.15
CA MET A 28 -13.56 -0.79 -0.77
C MET A 28 -14.48 -0.57 -1.97
N VAL A 29 -13.95 -0.15 -3.12
CA VAL A 29 -14.73 -0.01 -4.37
C VAL A 29 -15.28 -1.36 -4.81
N SER A 30 -14.48 -2.43 -4.76
CA SER A 30 -14.95 -3.79 -5.06
C SER A 30 -16.09 -4.20 -4.12
N VAL A 31 -15.94 -4.01 -2.81
CA VAL A 31 -16.96 -4.37 -1.81
C VAL A 31 -18.27 -3.61 -2.06
N ILE A 32 -18.19 -2.29 -2.26
CA ILE A 32 -19.37 -1.45 -2.51
C ILE A 32 -20.05 -1.83 -3.82
N GLY A 33 -19.27 -2.06 -4.90
CA GLY A 33 -19.81 -2.51 -6.19
C GLY A 33 -20.47 -3.88 -6.09
N SER A 34 -19.87 -4.81 -5.34
CA SER A 34 -20.42 -6.14 -5.08
C SER A 34 -21.75 -6.05 -4.34
N LEU A 35 -21.83 -5.19 -3.33
CA LEU A 35 -23.05 -4.95 -2.58
C LEU A 35 -24.17 -4.43 -3.49
N LEU A 36 -23.84 -3.48 -4.38
CA LEU A 36 -24.79 -2.95 -5.35
C LEU A 36 -25.33 -4.05 -6.27
N VAL A 37 -24.46 -4.93 -6.80
CA VAL A 37 -24.87 -6.07 -7.64
C VAL A 37 -25.75 -7.05 -6.87
N ILE A 38 -25.41 -7.36 -5.63
CA ILE A 38 -26.18 -8.28 -4.78
C ILE A 38 -27.62 -7.78 -4.60
N ILE A 39 -27.79 -6.48 -4.33
CA ILE A 39 -29.10 -5.86 -4.11
C ILE A 39 -29.97 -5.93 -5.37
N PHE A 40 -29.41 -5.80 -6.58
CA PHE A 40 -30.19 -5.84 -7.82
C PHE A 40 -30.40 -7.25 -8.38
N SER A 41 -29.47 -8.18 -8.15
CA SER A 41 -29.52 -9.51 -8.79
C SER A 41 -30.28 -10.56 -7.98
N PHE A 42 -30.25 -10.50 -6.64
CA PHE A 42 -30.91 -11.46 -5.73
C PHE A 42 -30.68 -12.97 -6.00
N SER A 43 -29.64 -13.35 -6.74
CA SER A 43 -29.26 -14.75 -6.97
C SER A 43 -28.27 -15.24 -5.92
N LEU A 44 -28.57 -16.37 -5.26
CA LEU A 44 -27.67 -16.99 -4.28
C LEU A 44 -26.28 -17.30 -4.88
N GLY A 45 -26.21 -17.75 -6.14
CA GLY A 45 -24.94 -18.04 -6.79
C GLY A 45 -24.08 -16.79 -6.98
N VAL A 46 -24.70 -15.67 -7.33
CA VAL A 46 -24.03 -14.37 -7.50
C VAL A 46 -23.52 -13.85 -6.16
N ILE A 47 -24.31 -13.99 -5.10
CA ILE A 47 -23.91 -13.59 -3.74
C ILE A 47 -22.65 -14.35 -3.31
N VAL A 48 -22.66 -15.68 -3.42
CA VAL A 48 -21.51 -16.52 -3.02
C VAL A 48 -20.28 -16.19 -3.86
N ALA A 49 -20.43 -16.06 -5.17
CA ALA A 49 -19.32 -15.73 -6.07
C ALA A 49 -18.69 -14.38 -5.74
N LEU A 50 -19.49 -13.34 -5.49
CA LEU A 50 -19.00 -12.01 -5.15
C LEU A 50 -18.31 -11.95 -3.79
N LEU A 51 -18.82 -12.69 -2.79
CA LEU A 51 -18.16 -12.80 -1.49
C LEU A 51 -16.78 -13.47 -1.62
N LEU A 52 -16.71 -14.59 -2.32
CA LEU A 52 -15.44 -15.28 -2.58
C LEU A 52 -14.47 -14.40 -3.36
N PHE A 53 -14.96 -13.66 -4.36
CA PHE A 53 -14.15 -12.73 -5.15
C PHE A 53 -13.50 -11.65 -4.27
N ASN A 54 -14.22 -11.05 -3.32
CA ASN A 54 -13.64 -10.03 -2.44
C ASN A 54 -12.57 -10.61 -1.50
N VAL A 55 -12.77 -11.83 -1.00
CA VAL A 55 -11.77 -12.52 -0.16
C VAL A 55 -10.51 -12.83 -0.96
N LEU A 56 -10.66 -13.37 -2.17
CA LEU A 56 -9.54 -13.66 -3.07
C LEU A 56 -8.80 -12.37 -3.47
N LEU A 57 -9.53 -11.31 -3.78
CA LEU A 57 -8.96 -10.00 -4.11
C LEU A 57 -8.14 -9.45 -2.94
N TYR A 58 -8.66 -9.50 -1.71
CA TYR A 58 -7.91 -9.09 -0.53
C TYR A 58 -6.62 -9.92 -0.36
N GLY A 59 -6.71 -11.25 -0.49
CA GLY A 59 -5.56 -12.14 -0.39
C GLY A 59 -4.48 -11.84 -1.44
N ALA A 60 -4.88 -11.62 -2.70
CA ALA A 60 -3.99 -11.26 -3.79
C ALA A 60 -3.30 -9.91 -3.54
N LEU A 61 -4.07 -8.89 -3.12
CA LEU A 61 -3.54 -7.57 -2.78
C LEU A 61 -2.56 -7.64 -1.59
N ALA A 62 -2.91 -8.38 -0.54
CA ALA A 62 -2.05 -8.56 0.63
C ALA A 62 -0.73 -9.26 0.25
N GLN A 63 -0.78 -10.28 -0.60
CA GLN A 63 0.42 -10.95 -1.11
C GLN A 63 1.28 -10.01 -1.96
N TRP A 64 0.65 -9.15 -2.77
CA TRP A 64 1.34 -8.17 -3.59
C TRP A 64 2.07 -7.11 -2.76
N VAL A 65 1.46 -6.68 -1.64
CA VAL A 65 2.10 -5.75 -0.68
C VAL A 65 3.27 -6.40 0.05
N LYS A 66 3.16 -7.68 0.41
CA LYS A 66 4.23 -8.43 1.09
C LYS A 66 5.48 -8.62 0.22
N ASN A 67 5.32 -8.62 -1.11
CA ASN A 67 6.41 -8.73 -2.09
C ASN A 67 6.68 -7.38 -2.78
N PRO A 68 7.28 -6.39 -2.09
CA PRO A 68 7.54 -5.06 -2.64
C PRO A 68 8.54 -5.06 -3.81
N GLN A 69 9.19 -6.18 -4.11
CA GLN A 69 10.08 -6.33 -5.26
C GLN A 69 9.36 -6.08 -6.60
N LEU A 70 8.09 -6.49 -6.71
CA LEU A 70 7.24 -6.23 -7.88
C LEU A 70 6.79 -4.76 -7.99
N LEU A 71 6.80 -4.04 -6.87
CA LEU A 71 6.44 -2.62 -6.77
C LEU A 71 7.66 -1.72 -6.59
N SER A 72 8.87 -2.25 -6.85
CA SER A 72 10.07 -1.43 -6.93
C SER A 72 10.02 -0.62 -8.22
N LEU A 73 9.16 0.40 -8.24
CA LEU A 73 9.40 1.64 -8.96
C LEU A 73 10.73 2.15 -8.43
N GLN A 74 11.78 1.67 -9.09
CA GLN A 74 13.17 2.02 -8.90
C GLN A 74 13.18 3.51 -8.61
N LYS A 75 13.57 3.87 -7.39
CA LYS A 75 13.64 5.25 -6.99
C LYS A 75 14.74 5.88 -7.85
N VAL A 76 14.39 6.40 -9.03
CA VAL A 76 15.28 6.99 -10.03
C VAL A 76 15.85 8.33 -9.55
N PHE A 77 15.93 8.54 -8.24
CA PHE A 77 16.66 9.67 -7.67
C PHE A 77 18.10 9.23 -7.46
N PRO A 78 19.03 9.57 -8.38
CA PRO A 78 20.44 9.35 -8.14
C PRO A 78 20.84 10.08 -6.86
N LYS A 79 21.58 9.39 -5.98
CA LYS A 79 22.21 9.97 -4.78
C LYS A 79 23.09 11.20 -5.10
N ILE A 80 23.44 11.37 -6.37
CA ILE A 80 24.33 12.39 -6.93
C ILE A 80 23.70 13.80 -6.80
N ILE A 81 22.37 13.93 -6.79
CA ILE A 81 21.67 15.21 -6.60
C ILE A 81 21.35 15.39 -5.11
N SER A 82 22.38 15.51 -4.28
CA SER A 82 22.22 15.95 -2.89
C SER A 82 22.90 17.30 -2.70
N ASN A 83 22.11 18.37 -2.58
CA ASN A 83 22.60 19.69 -2.17
C ASN A 83 22.86 19.72 -0.66
N LYS A 84 23.62 18.75 -0.15
CA LYS A 84 24.23 18.85 1.16
C LYS A 84 25.56 19.55 0.92
N LYS A 85 25.68 20.80 1.36
CA LYS A 85 26.97 21.50 1.37
C LYS A 85 28.00 20.57 2.05
N LEU A 86 29.07 20.22 1.32
CA LEU A 86 30.30 19.72 1.94
C LEU A 86 30.84 20.87 2.79
N SER A 87 30.43 20.93 4.06
CA SER A 87 31.08 21.79 5.04
C SER A 87 32.41 21.14 5.41
N PRO A 88 33.57 21.82 5.24
CA PRO A 88 34.87 21.29 5.61
C PRO A 88 35.16 21.44 7.11
N LEU A 89 34.15 21.77 7.94
CA LEU A 89 34.37 22.00 9.36
C LEU A 89 34.47 20.67 10.11
N SER A 90 35.71 20.17 10.21
CA SER A 90 36.16 19.25 11.26
C SER A 90 36.18 20.02 12.58
N TYR A 91 35.25 19.72 13.48
CA TYR A 91 35.41 20.07 14.88
C TYR A 91 36.17 18.91 15.54
N GLU A 92 37.36 19.22 16.06
CA GLU A 92 38.11 18.39 17.01
C GLU A 92 37.34 18.27 18.34
#